data_AF-A0A327RM18-F1
#
_entry.id   AF-A0A327RM18-F1
#
_cell.length_a   1.000
_cell.length_b   1.000
_cell.length_c   1.000
_cell.angle_alpha   90.00
_cell.angle_beta   90.00
_cell.angle_gamma   90.00
#
_symmetry.space_group_name_H-M   'P 1'
#
loop_
_entity.id
_entity.type
_entity.pdbx_description
1 polymer ?
#
loop_
_entity_poly.entity_id
_entity_poly.type
_entity_poly.pdbx_seq_one_letter_code
_entity_poly.pdbx_strand_id
1 'polypeptide(L)' 'MSEELRVLCCFCGKDSTFHNSIEITIQCDKNTDEVQAVYAHAKCLNKVLHRSVPRGFEFKT' A
#
# COMPACT_ATOMS: atom_id res chain seq x y z
N MET A 1 -19.74 18.40 -0.21
CA MET A 1 -18.38 18.11 0.28
C MET A 1 -18.14 16.63 0.07
N SER A 2 -17.24 16.22 -0.81
CA SER A 2 -16.87 14.81 -0.93
C SER A 2 -16.02 14.46 0.28
N GLU A 3 -16.48 13.56 1.14
CA GLU A 3 -15.63 12.99 2.17
C GLU A 3 -14.44 12.31 1.47
N GLU A 4 -13.22 12.72 1.81
CA GLU A 4 -12.03 12.05 1.29
C GLU A 4 -12.05 10.60 1.76
N LEU A 5 -12.02 9.66 0.82
CA LEU A 5 -11.98 8.23 1.12
C LEU A 5 -10.74 7.94 1.98
N ARG A 6 -10.95 7.34 3.15
CA ARG A 6 -9.87 6.96 4.07
C ARG A 6 -9.66 5.46 4.03
N VAL A 7 -8.40 5.05 4.06
CA VAL A 7 -7.98 3.65 4.02
C VAL A 7 -7.05 3.35 5.18
N LEU A 8 -7.04 2.09 5.63
CA LEU A 8 -6.17 1.64 6.71
C LEU A 8 -4.84 1.14 6.14
N CYS A 9 -3.74 1.55 6.76
CA CYS A 9 -2.42 1.03 6.47
C CYS A 9 -2.30 -0.41 6.98
N CYS A 10 -2.09 -1.37 6.08
CA CYS A 10 -1.98 -2.79 6.40
C CYS A 10 -0.79 -3.15 7.32
N PHE A 11 0.18 -2.25 7.51
CA PHE A 11 1.34 -2.47 8.38
C PHE A 11 1.21 -1.87 9.78
N CYS A 12 0.55 -0.72 9.95
CA CYS A 12 0.48 -0.04 11.25
C CYS A 12 -0.93 0.22 11.77
N GLY A 13 -1.96 -0.15 11.01
CA GLY A 13 -3.37 -0.01 11.39
C GLY A 13 -3.89 1.43 11.45
N LYS A 14 -3.03 2.44 11.24
CA LYS A 14 -3.44 3.85 11.17
C LYS A 14 -3.99 4.17 9.78
N ASP A 15 -4.92 5.11 9.75
CA ASP A 15 -5.58 5.57 8.52
C ASP A 15 -4.70 6.51 7.68
N SER A 16 -5.08 6.66 6.43
CA SER A 16 -4.54 7.62 5.46
C SER A 16 -5.65 8.04 4.51
N THR A 17 -5.47 9.18 3.83
CA THR A 17 -6.32 9.50 2.68
C THR A 17 -5.95 8.57 1.53
N PHE A 18 -6.93 8.12 0.76
CA PHE A 18 -6.73 7.20 -0.36
C PHE A 18 -5.63 7.70 -1.32
N HIS A 19 -5.63 8.99 -1.65
CA HIS A 19 -4.65 9.62 -2.54
C HIS A 19 -3.21 9.67 -1.99
N ASN A 20 -3.03 9.57 -0.67
CA ASN A 20 -1.71 9.55 -0.02
C ASN A 20 -1.28 8.12 0.38
N SER A 21 -2.06 7.12 -0.02
CA SER A 21 -1.77 5.72 0.24
C SER A 21 -1.15 5.05 -0.97
N ILE A 22 -0.39 3.99 -0.72
CA ILE A 22 0.12 3.09 -1.76
C ILE A 22 -0.79 1.89 -1.80
N GLU A 23 -1.32 1.58 -2.98
CA GLU A 23 -2.02 0.33 -3.22
C GLU A 23 -1.01 -0.79 -3.45
N ILE A 24 -1.18 -1.89 -2.71
CA ILE A 24 -0.43 -3.12 -2.84
C ILE A 24 -1.42 -4.19 -3.27
N THR A 25 -1.15 -4.79 -4.42
CA THR A 25 -1.95 -5.88 -4.96
C THR A 25 -1.35 -7.21 -4.53
N ILE A 26 -2.14 -8.01 -3.82
CA ILE A 26 -1.76 -9.35 -3.37
C ILE A 26 -2.49 -10.36 -4.25
N GLN A 27 -1.71 -11.21 -4.91
CA GLN A 27 -2.19 -12.37 -5.64
C GLN A 27 -1.53 -13.60 -5.03
N CYS A 28 -2.32 -14.45 -4.36
CA CYS A 28 -1.83 -15.59 -3.59
C CYS A 28 -1.38 -16.76 -4.48
N ASP A 29 -2.04 -16.95 -5.61
CA ASP A 29 -1.69 -17.94 -6.63
C ASP A 29 -1.81 -17.29 -8.01
N LYS A 30 -0.83 -17.58 -8.87
CA LYS A 30 -0.82 -17.11 -10.26
C LYS A 30 -1.95 -17.70 -11.10
N ASN A 31 -2.54 -18.80 -10.65
CA ASN A 31 -3.65 -19.48 -11.31
C ASN A 31 -5.02 -19.05 -10.79
N THR A 32 -5.07 -18.14 -9.81
CA THR A 32 -6.33 -17.60 -9.30
C THR A 32 -6.53 -16.18 -9.80
N ASP A 33 -7.77 -15.85 -10.16
CA ASP A 33 -8.22 -14.48 -10.42
C ASP A 33 -8.50 -13.72 -9.12
N GLU A 34 -8.32 -14.36 -7.95
CA GLU A 34 -8.47 -13.72 -6.66
C GLU A 34 -7.31 -12.77 -6.40
N VAL A 35 -7.62 -11.49 -6.54
CA VAL A 35 -6.72 -10.38 -6.31
C VAL A 35 -7.27 -9.52 -5.18
N GLN A 36 -6.44 -9.24 -4.18
CA GLN A 36 -6.80 -8.35 -3.09
C GLN A 36 -5.96 -7.08 -3.14
N ALA A 37 -6.62 -5.93 -3.11
CA ALA A 37 -5.97 -4.64 -2.88
C ALA A 37 -5.89 -4.35 -1.37
N VAL A 38 -4.70 -3.99 -0.90
CA VAL A 38 -4.48 -3.43 0.44
C VAL A 38 -3.73 -2.10 0.32
N TYR A 39 -3.83 -1.26 1.34
CA TYR A 39 -3.26 0.08 1.32
C TYR A 39 -2.17 0.23 2.38
N ALA A 40 -1.14 1.02 2.08
CA ALA A 40 -0.02 1.25 3.00
C ALA A 40 0.42 2.72 2.98
N HIS A 41 0.90 3.22 4.13
CA HIS A 41 1.70 4.44 4.12
C HIS A 41 3.04 4.18 3.43
N ALA A 42 3.48 5.14 2.62
CA ALA A 42 4.77 5.08 1.94
C ALA A 42 5.94 4.78 2.89
N LYS A 43 6.00 5.45 4.04
CA LYS A 43 7.02 5.22 5.08
C LYS A 43 6.99 3.82 5.70
N CYS A 44 5.82 3.20 5.79
CA CYS A 44 5.66 1.86 6.38
C CYS A 44 6.11 0.80 5.38
N LEU A 45 5.67 0.91 4.12
CA LEU A 45 6.11 0.01 3.05
C LEU A 45 7.64 0.06 2.89
N ASN A 46 8.23 1.26 2.89
CA ASN A 46 9.68 1.43 2.73
C ASN A 46 10.51 0.74 3.82
N LYS A 47 9.97 0.63 5.04
CA LYS A 47 10.65 -0.04 6.17
C LYS A 47 10.63 -1.55 6.06
N VAL A 48 9.59 -2.12 5.46
CA VAL A 48 9.40 -3.59 5.40
C VAL A 48 9.91 -4.18 4.09
N LEU A 49 10.00 -3.39 3.01
CA LEU A 49 10.54 -3.86 1.74
C LEU A 49 12.01 -4.27 1.87
N HIS A 50 12.30 -5.52 1.51
CA HIS A 50 13.67 -6.01 1.43
C HIS A 50 14.50 -5.18 0.45
N ARG A 51 15.78 -5.00 0.75
CA ARG A 51 16.73 -4.19 -0.04
C ARG A 51 16.89 -4.60 -1.50
N SER A 52 16.51 -5.83 -1.86
CA SER A 52 16.56 -6.32 -3.24
C SER A 52 15.37 -5.88 -4.09
N VAL A 53 14.32 -5.31 -3.49
CA VAL A 53 13.14 -4.85 -4.23
C VAL A 53 13.47 -3.50 -4.89
N PRO A 54 13.42 -3.40 -6.24
CA PRO A 54 13.65 -2.14 -6.93
C PRO A 54 12.62 -1.08 -6.50
N ARG A 55 13.10 0.10 -6.12
CA ARG A 55 12.26 1.24 -5.75
C ARG A 55 12.20 2.18 -6.95
N GLY A 56 11.21 1.98 -7.82
CA GLY A 56 10.97 2.85 -8.98
C GLY A 56 10.29 4.17 -8.64
N PHE A 57 10.18 4.50 -7.35
CA PHE A 57 9.41 5.63 -6.83
C PHE A 57 10.09 6.19 -5.59
N GLU A 58 10.15 7.52 -5.50
CA GLU A 58 10.54 8.21 -4.28
C GLU A 58 9.32 8.35 -3.37
N PHE A 59 9.38 7.72 -2.20
CA PHE A 59 8.39 7.93 -1.15
C PHE A 59 8.59 9.34 -0.59
N LYS A 60 7.79 10.32 -1.03
CA LYS A 60 7.72 11.62 -0.37
C LYS A 60 7.08 11.41 1.00
N THR A 61 7.91 11.44 2.04
CA THR A 61 7.50 11.36 3.45
C THR A 61 7.00 12.68 3.98
#